data_AF-A0A7Y2EUY4-F1
#
_entry.id   AF-A0A7Y2EUY4-F1
#
_cell.length_a   1.000
_cell.length_b   1.000
_cell.length_c   1.000
_cell.angle_alpha   90.00
_cell.angle_beta   90.00
_cell.angle_gamma   90.00
#
_symmetry.space_group_name_H-M   'P 1'
#
loop_
_entity.id
_entity.type
_entity.pdbx_description
1 polymer ?
#
loop_
_entity_poly.entity_id
_entity_poly.type
_entity_poly.pdbx_seq_one_letter_code
_entity_poly.pdbx_strand_id
1 'polypeptide(L)'
;MTDSRSPSIRTGLLAVLGGVVLASCANDAPQDTWQPAGEYAQDIHDLQWPIFLVAGIVGVIVFAAVLYAVIRYRDRGQPIPEQTHGNALIEYAFIAIPAVILAVIAVPTVAMVIELNDTSDPDCVVNVTGQQWW
;
A
#
# COMPACT_ATOMS: atom_id res chain seq x y z
N MET A 1 -12.03 8.26 -39.24
CA MET A 1 -12.17 6.83 -38.89
C MET A 1 -12.22 6.74 -37.38
N THR A 2 -13.38 7.01 -36.78
CA THR A 2 -13.57 7.11 -35.33
C THR A 2 -14.19 5.80 -34.82
N ASP A 3 -13.48 5.12 -33.93
CA ASP A 3 -13.86 3.81 -33.40
C ASP A 3 -15.12 3.94 -32.52
N SER A 4 -16.25 3.50 -33.06
CA SER A 4 -17.58 3.44 -32.43
C SER A 4 -17.66 2.23 -31.50
N ARG A 5 -16.88 2.22 -30.40
CA ARG A 5 -17.06 1.21 -29.34
C ARG A 5 -18.18 1.67 -28.42
N SER A 6 -19.31 0.94 -28.43
CA SER A 6 -20.52 1.31 -27.70
C SER A 6 -20.25 1.43 -26.18
N PRO A 7 -20.93 2.37 -25.49
CA PRO A 7 -20.75 2.58 -24.05
C PRO A 7 -21.07 1.33 -23.22
N SER A 8 -21.97 0.45 -23.70
CA SER A 8 -22.36 -0.81 -23.04
C SER A 8 -21.25 -1.85 -22.99
N ILE A 9 -20.38 -1.91 -24.00
CA ILE A 9 -19.24 -2.83 -24.01
C ILE A 9 -18.17 -2.38 -23.01
N ARG A 10 -17.99 -1.06 -22.85
CA ARG A 10 -17.04 -0.48 -21.88
C ARG A 10 -17.47 -0.72 -20.43
N THR A 11 -18.75 -0.54 -20.11
CA THR A 11 -19.28 -0.84 -18.77
C THR A 11 -19.25 -2.34 -18.48
N GLY A 12 -19.57 -3.19 -19.46
CA GLY A 12 -19.46 -4.65 -19.30
C GLY A 12 -18.02 -5.09 -19.01
N LEU A 13 -17.04 -4.55 -19.73
CA LEU A 13 -15.63 -4.86 -19.53
C LEU A 13 -15.11 -4.40 -18.16
N LEU A 14 -15.49 -3.20 -17.71
CA LEU A 14 -15.13 -2.68 -16.39
C LEU A 14 -15.73 -3.53 -15.25
N ALA A 15 -16.97 -3.99 -15.41
CA ALA A 15 -17.62 -4.86 -14.41
C ALA A 15 -16.94 -6.24 -14.33
N VAL A 16 -16.58 -6.82 -15.48
CA VAL A 16 -15.85 -8.10 -15.53
C VAL A 16 -14.45 -7.97 -14.94
N LEU A 17 -13.69 -6.92 -15.31
CA LEU A 17 -12.37 -6.66 -14.73
C LEU A 17 -12.44 -6.43 -13.21
N GLY A 18 -13.43 -5.65 -12.75
CA GLY A 18 -13.67 -5.46 -11.32
C GLY A 18 -13.99 -6.78 -10.61
N GLY A 19 -14.83 -7.63 -11.21
CA GLY A 19 -15.17 -8.94 -10.66
C GLY A 19 -13.98 -9.90 -10.56
N VAL A 20 -13.12 -9.93 -11.59
CA VAL A 20 -11.90 -10.76 -11.60
C VAL A 20 -10.91 -10.29 -10.54
N VAL A 21 -10.72 -8.98 -10.38
CA VAL A 21 -9.82 -8.43 -9.35
C VAL A 21 -10.29 -8.81 -7.94
N LEU A 22 -11.60 -8.74 -7.67
CA LEU A 22 -12.17 -9.09 -6.37
C LEU A 22 -12.15 -10.60 -6.08
N ALA A 23 -12.13 -11.44 -7.11
CA ALA A 23 -12.07 -12.90 -6.97
C ALA A 23 -10.64 -13.46 -6.90
N SER A 24 -9.61 -12.59 -6.94
CA SER A 24 -8.20 -13.03 -7.06
C SER A 24 -7.55 -13.56 -5.79
N CYS A 25 -8.29 -13.65 -4.66
CA CYS A 25 -7.76 -14.15 -3.40
C CYS A 25 -7.47 -15.66 -3.45
N ALA A 26 -6.25 -16.06 -3.07
CA ALA A 26 -5.89 -17.45 -2.80
C ALA A 26 -6.09 -17.73 -1.29
N ASN A 27 -6.90 -18.72 -0.93
CA ASN A 27 -7.29 -18.99 0.47
C ASN A 27 -6.44 -20.06 1.19
N ASP A 28 -5.40 -20.62 0.55
CA ASP A 28 -4.51 -21.64 1.14
C ASP A 28 -3.15 -21.64 0.42
N ALA A 29 -2.44 -20.51 0.48
CA ALA A 29 -1.10 -20.43 -0.09
C ALA A 29 -0.08 -21.08 0.86
N PRO A 30 0.79 -21.99 0.39
CA PRO A 30 1.78 -22.66 1.25
C PRO A 30 2.86 -21.69 1.79
N GLN A 31 3.02 -20.52 1.17
CA GLN A 31 3.76 -19.39 1.74
C GLN A 31 2.82 -18.19 1.85
N ASP A 32 2.36 -17.93 3.06
CA ASP A 32 1.50 -16.80 3.39
C ASP A 32 2.14 -15.95 4.49
N THR A 33 2.48 -14.69 4.16
CA THR A 33 3.04 -13.73 5.13
C THR A 33 2.03 -13.34 6.21
N TRP A 34 0.74 -13.62 6.00
CA TRP A 34 -0.33 -13.38 6.97
C TRP A 34 -0.53 -14.53 7.97
N GLN A 35 0.27 -15.60 7.87
CA GLN A 35 0.23 -16.76 8.78
C GLN A 35 1.61 -16.99 9.42
N PRO A 36 1.99 -16.18 10.43
CA PRO A 36 3.26 -16.36 11.13
C PRO A 36 3.30 -17.69 11.89
N ALA A 37 4.42 -18.41 11.82
CA ALA A 37 4.62 -19.70 12.49
C ALA A 37 5.69 -19.69 13.59
N GLY A 38 6.51 -18.63 13.68
CA GLY A 38 7.55 -18.45 14.69
C GLY A 38 7.30 -17.21 15.55
N GLU A 39 7.90 -17.15 16.73
CA GLU A 39 7.75 -16.04 17.69
C GLU A 39 8.12 -14.69 17.06
N TYR A 40 9.34 -14.56 16.55
CA TYR A 40 9.78 -13.36 15.84
C TYR A 40 8.94 -13.04 14.60
N ALA A 41 8.37 -14.05 13.94
CA ALA A 41 7.46 -13.81 12.81
C ALA A 41 6.12 -13.22 13.28
N GLN A 42 5.64 -13.62 14.46
CA GLN A 42 4.45 -13.04 15.09
C GLN A 42 4.70 -11.58 15.49
N ASP A 43 5.86 -11.27 16.05
CA ASP A 43 6.21 -9.90 16.43
C ASP A 43 6.27 -8.96 15.22
N ILE A 44 6.88 -9.43 14.12
CA ILE A 44 6.88 -8.71 12.84
C ILE A 44 5.44 -8.59 12.31
N HIS A 45 4.64 -9.65 12.41
CA HIS A 45 3.24 -9.65 11.97
C HIS A 45 2.41 -8.59 12.71
N ASP A 46 2.56 -8.51 14.02
CA ASP A 46 1.80 -7.60 14.88
C ASP A 46 2.24 -6.15 14.70
N LEU A 47 3.50 -5.92 14.32
CA LEU A 47 4.00 -4.61 13.92
C LEU A 47 3.54 -4.21 12.50
N GLN A 48 3.53 -5.12 11.52
CA GLN A 48 3.14 -4.78 10.14
C GLN A 48 1.65 -4.44 10.03
N TRP A 49 0.77 -5.08 10.80
CA TRP A 49 -0.67 -4.94 10.64
C TRP A 49 -1.18 -3.51 10.84
N PRO A 50 -0.83 -2.79 11.92
CA PRO A 50 -1.22 -1.39 12.08
C PRO A 50 -0.59 -0.49 11.00
N ILE A 51 0.67 -0.76 10.59
CA ILE A 51 1.33 0.01 9.52
C ILE A 51 0.59 -0.17 8.19
N PHE A 52 0.22 -1.40 7.87
CA PHE A 52 -0.56 -1.73 6.67
C PHE A 52 -1.93 -1.06 6.69
N LEU A 53 -2.60 -1.02 7.84
CA LEU A 53 -3.87 -0.32 8.01
C LEU A 53 -3.73 1.19 7.77
N VAL A 54 -2.69 1.83 8.33
CA VAL A 54 -2.40 3.26 8.09
C VAL A 54 -2.11 3.51 6.61
N ALA A 55 -1.28 2.67 5.98
CA ALA A 55 -0.97 2.77 4.55
C ALA A 55 -2.23 2.60 3.69
N GLY A 56 -3.13 1.67 4.05
CA GLY A 56 -4.41 1.46 3.40
C GLY A 56 -5.32 2.68 3.49
N ILE A 57 -5.44 3.30 4.67
CA ILE A 57 -6.21 4.54 4.86
C ILE A 57 -5.67 5.67 3.97
N VAL A 58 -4.36 5.90 3.98
CA VAL A 58 -3.72 6.92 3.13
C VAL A 58 -3.97 6.62 1.66
N GLY A 59 -3.81 5.36 1.25
CA GLY A 59 -4.08 4.91 -0.11
C GLY A 59 -5.51 5.21 -0.55
N VAL A 60 -6.51 4.90 0.29
CA VAL A 60 -7.92 5.19 0.02
C VAL A 60 -8.17 6.70 -0.11
N ILE A 61 -7.58 7.52 0.77
CA ILE A 61 -7.71 8.99 0.72
C ILE A 61 -7.16 9.53 -0.61
N VAL A 62 -5.96 9.09 -1.02
CA VAL A 62 -5.34 9.51 -2.28
C VAL A 62 -6.18 9.06 -3.47
N PHE A 63 -6.61 7.79 -3.50
CA PHE A 63 -7.47 7.27 -4.56
C PHE A 63 -8.79 8.04 -4.66
N ALA A 64 -9.42 8.34 -3.53
CA ALA A 64 -10.66 9.13 -3.49
C ALA A 64 -10.43 10.55 -4.01
N ALA A 65 -9.34 11.22 -3.62
CA ALA A 65 -9.00 12.55 -4.09
C ALA A 65 -8.75 12.60 -5.60
N VAL A 66 -7.99 11.63 -6.13
CA VAL A 66 -7.74 11.50 -7.58
C VAL A 66 -9.04 11.21 -8.33
N LEU A 67 -9.83 10.24 -7.86
CA LEU A 67 -11.10 9.88 -8.50
C LEU A 67 -12.08 11.06 -8.49
N TYR A 68 -12.16 11.78 -7.37
CA TYR A 68 -12.93 13.01 -7.25
C TYR A 68 -12.47 14.05 -8.27
N ALA A 69 -11.16 14.31 -8.37
CA ALA A 69 -10.62 15.28 -9.33
C ALA A 69 -10.94 14.90 -10.77
N VAL A 70 -10.76 13.62 -11.13
CA VAL A 70 -11.06 13.10 -12.47
C VAL A 70 -12.55 13.23 -12.81
N ILE A 71 -13.46 12.91 -11.88
CA ILE A 71 -14.91 12.97 -12.15
C ILE A 71 -15.40 14.42 -12.19
N ARG A 72 -14.94 15.25 -11.24
CA ARG A 72 -15.43 16.62 -11.04
C ARG A 72 -14.88 17.62 -12.06
N TYR A 73 -13.62 17.49 -12.43
CA TYR A 73 -12.91 18.43 -13.31
C TYR A 73 -12.67 17.87 -14.72
N ARG A 74 -13.36 16.79 -15.10
CA ARG A 74 -13.36 16.31 -16.48
C ARG A 74 -13.83 17.41 -17.43
N ASP A 75 -13.10 17.61 -18.52
CA ASP A 75 -13.51 18.53 -19.57
C ASP A 75 -14.83 18.09 -20.22
N ARG A 76 -15.72 19.07 -20.43
CA ARG A 76 -17.03 18.92 -21.08
C ARG A 76 -17.33 20.11 -22.00
N GLY A 77 -16.31 20.86 -22.43
CA GLY A 77 -16.47 22.13 -23.16
C GLY A 77 -16.62 23.33 -22.23
N GLN A 78 -16.06 23.25 -21.02
CA GLN A 78 -16.04 24.36 -20.05
C GLN A 78 -14.99 25.39 -20.48
N PRO A 79 -15.12 26.68 -20.10
CA PRO A 79 -14.03 27.65 -20.28
C PRO A 79 -12.77 27.25 -19.49
N ILE A 80 -11.61 27.75 -19.92
CA ILE A 80 -10.32 27.46 -19.28
C ILE A 80 -10.39 27.88 -17.79
N PRO A 81 -10.04 26.98 -16.84
CA PRO A 81 -10.07 27.29 -15.42
C PRO A 81 -8.98 28.30 -15.03
N GLU A 82 -9.15 28.93 -13.87
CA GLU A 82 -8.16 29.85 -13.30
C GLU A 82 -6.79 29.17 -13.16
N GLN A 83 -5.74 29.82 -13.67
CA GLN A 83 -4.37 29.31 -13.63
C GLN A 83 -3.72 29.69 -12.30
N THR A 84 -3.93 28.85 -11.28
CA THR A 84 -3.29 29.01 -9.98
C THR A 84 -1.97 28.26 -9.92
N HIS A 85 -1.00 28.80 -9.18
CA HIS A 85 0.36 28.22 -9.10
C HIS A 85 0.52 27.23 -7.94
N GLY A 86 -0.44 27.17 -7.00
CA GLY A 86 -0.37 26.32 -5.81
C GLY A 86 -0.84 27.06 -4.55
N ASN A 87 -0.75 26.37 -3.42
CA ASN A 87 -1.05 26.94 -2.11
C ASN A 87 0.01 26.46 -1.12
N ALA A 88 0.89 27.38 -0.71
CA ALA A 88 2.00 27.08 0.19
C ALA A 88 1.56 26.41 1.50
N LEU A 89 0.39 26.77 2.05
CA LEU A 89 -0.11 26.14 3.28
C LEU A 89 -0.47 24.66 3.06
N ILE A 90 -1.07 24.33 1.92
CA ILE A 90 -1.37 22.93 1.56
C ILE A 90 -0.07 22.18 1.33
N GLU A 91 0.92 22.82 0.69
CA GLU A 91 2.24 22.25 0.44
C GLU A 91 2.97 21.85 1.71
N TYR A 92 3.01 22.74 2.70
CA TYR A 92 3.61 22.41 3.99
C TYR A 92 2.83 21.30 4.71
N ALA A 93 1.49 21.32 4.65
CA ALA A 93 0.67 20.31 5.30
C ALA A 93 0.94 18.91 4.74
N PHE A 94 0.96 18.73 3.41
CA PHE A 94 1.17 17.41 2.82
C PHE A 94 2.62 16.91 2.92
N ILE A 95 3.60 17.76 3.22
CA ILE A 95 4.98 17.33 3.49
C ILE A 95 5.13 16.95 4.97
N ALA A 96 4.59 17.78 5.87
CA ALA A 96 4.71 17.56 7.31
C ALA A 96 3.95 16.32 7.77
N ILE A 97 2.74 16.08 7.26
CA ILE A 97 1.91 14.94 7.67
C ILE A 97 2.61 13.60 7.38
N PRO A 98 3.07 13.28 6.15
CA PRO A 98 3.81 12.04 5.88
C PRO A 98 5.11 11.94 6.66
N ALA A 99 5.85 13.04 6.84
CA ALA A 99 7.09 13.02 7.61
C ALA A 99 6.84 12.62 9.07
N VAL A 100 5.79 13.15 9.71
CA VAL A 100 5.42 12.80 11.08
C VAL A 100 4.95 11.34 11.18
N ILE A 101 4.14 10.87 10.22
CA ILE A 101 3.70 9.47 10.17
C ILE A 101 4.91 8.52 10.14
N LEU A 102 5.88 8.79 9.27
CA LEU A 102 7.10 7.98 9.16
C LEU A 102 7.95 8.04 10.44
N ALA A 103 8.07 9.21 11.07
CA ALA A 103 8.82 9.35 12.32
C ALA A 103 8.20 8.50 13.45
N VAL A 104 6.88 8.46 13.55
CA VAL A 104 6.17 7.64 14.54
C VAL A 104 6.36 6.15 14.28
N ILE A 105 6.27 5.71 13.02
CA ILE A 105 6.46 4.30 12.64
C ILE A 105 7.91 3.86 12.86
N ALA A 106 8.89 4.76 12.68
CA ALA A 106 10.31 4.44 12.82
C ALA A 106 10.68 3.98 14.24
N VAL A 107 10.06 4.55 15.28
CA VAL A 107 10.41 4.23 16.68
C VAL A 107 10.20 2.74 17.03
N PRO A 108 8.99 2.16 16.92
CA PRO A 108 8.79 0.74 17.21
C PRO A 108 9.52 -0.17 16.22
N THR A 109 9.68 0.26 14.96
CA THR A 109 10.40 -0.51 13.94
C THR A 109 11.87 -0.67 14.30
N VAL A 110 12.54 0.40 14.68
CA VAL A 110 13.96 0.35 15.07
C VAL A 110 14.14 -0.46 16.37
N ALA A 111 13.24 -0.30 17.34
CA ALA A 111 13.27 -1.09 18.57
C ALA A 111 13.18 -2.60 18.28
N MET A 112 12.22 -3.01 17.46
CA MET A 112 12.04 -4.40 17.03
C MET A 112 13.28 -4.94 16.29
N VAL A 113 13.88 -4.14 15.39
CA VAL A 113 15.09 -4.56 14.67
C VAL A 113 16.27 -4.81 15.62
N ILE A 114 16.39 -4.03 16.69
CA ILE A 114 17.43 -4.24 17.71
C ILE A 114 17.18 -5.54 18.47
N GLU A 115 15.93 -5.81 18.85
CA GLU A 115 15.52 -7.04 19.54
C GLU A 115 15.74 -8.29 18.68
N LEU A 116 15.33 -8.24 17.41
CA LEU A 116 15.53 -9.34 16.46
C LEU A 116 17.01 -9.65 16.18
N ASN A 117 17.90 -8.69 16.40
CA ASN A 117 19.35 -8.85 16.20
C ASN A 117 20.06 -9.33 17.46
N ASP A 118 19.37 -9.45 18.59
CA ASP A 118 19.94 -10.05 19.79
C ASP A 118 20.14 -11.56 19.57
N THR A 119 21.37 -12.02 19.78
CA THR A 119 21.79 -13.43 19.61
C THR A 119 22.45 -13.95 20.88
N SER A 120 22.24 -13.26 22.00
CA SER A 120 22.71 -13.73 23.30
C SER A 120 21.98 -15.01 23.70
N ASP A 121 22.72 -15.94 24.30
CA ASP A 121 22.22 -17.20 24.88
C ASP A 121 21.44 -18.15 23.93
N PRO A 122 22.04 -18.62 22.82
CA PRO A 122 21.37 -19.55 21.93
C PRO A 122 21.31 -20.97 22.53
N ASP A 123 20.11 -21.57 22.53
CA ASP A 123 19.92 -22.99 22.87
C ASP A 123 20.67 -23.93 21.89
N CYS A 124 20.76 -23.54 20.61
CA CYS A 124 21.41 -24.30 19.56
C CYS A 124 21.96 -23.38 18.46
N VAL A 125 23.18 -23.68 17.99
CA VAL A 125 23.81 -22.98 16.87
C VAL A 125 23.79 -23.87 15.63
N VAL A 126 23.07 -23.44 14.60
CA VAL A 126 22.97 -24.14 13.31
C VAL A 126 23.81 -23.41 12.26
N ASN A 127 24.81 -24.09 11.70
CA ASN A 127 25.60 -23.55 10.60
C ASN A 127 24.94 -23.87 9.25
N VAL A 128 24.31 -22.88 8.63
CA VAL A 128 23.69 -23.01 7.31
C VAL A 128 24.66 -22.49 6.25
N THR A 129 25.02 -23.32 5.26
CA THR A 129 25.86 -22.93 4.12
C THR A 129 25.06 -23.06 2.84
N GLY A 130 24.71 -21.94 2.22
CA GLY A 130 24.09 -21.93 0.90
C GLY A 130 25.12 -22.15 -0.21
N GLN A 131 24.84 -23.10 -1.09
CA GLN A 131 25.58 -23.36 -2.33
C GLN A 131 24.76 -22.85 -3.52
N GLN A 132 25.40 -22.76 -4.68
CA GLN A 132 24.68 -22.44 -5.91
C GLN A 132 23.65 -23.55 -6.18
N TRP A 133 22.36 -23.20 -6.03
CA TRP A 133 21.19 -24.07 -6.21
C TRP A 133 20.82 -25.05 -5.08
N TRP A 134 21.45 -25.00 -3.89
CA TRP A 134 20.97 -25.72 -2.68
C TRP A 134 21.52 -25.14 -1.38
#